data_AF-A0A6J4QWN3-F1
#
_entry.id   AF-A0A6J4QWN3-F1
#
_cell.length_a   1.000
_cell.length_b   1.000
_cell.length_c   1.000
_cell.angle_alpha   90.00
_cell.angle_beta   90.00
_cell.angle_gamma   90.00
#
_symmetry.space_group_name_H-M   'P 1'
#
loop_
_entity.id
_entity.type
_entity.pdbx_description
1 polymer ?
#
loop_
_entity_poly.entity_id
_entity_poly.type
_entity_poly.pdbx_seq_one_letter_code
_entity_poly.pdbx_strand_id
1 'polypeptide(L)'
;MEPAKVTVFFIDDLQVVRPNEVGNSELIRRVAQDLGATLHEFDLEAQFRVAGSEGYINWVDSMLRTRPTGDDSWDTEDFDFKIADSVQELEAMIREKHTAGSKARLTAGFCWPWSNPDSEGNLIPDVKIDDWAVPWNAKSGVKLAPGIPRTSLWATDPNGLEQVGCIYTAQGFEFDYVGVIFGQDLRYDPDSDSWIGDKSKSHDRMGARSAKTEGEFLDLVKNTYRVLLTRGMKGCYVYFQDEDTRNFFKSRIEAM
;
A
#
# COMPACT_ATOMS: atom_id res chain seq x y z
N MET A 1 -26.10 -28.13 2.98
CA MET A 1 -25.31 -27.26 3.88
C MET A 1 -26.33 -26.53 4.73
N GLU A 2 -26.35 -26.76 6.05
CA GLU A 2 -27.17 -25.91 6.92
C GLU A 2 -26.52 -24.52 6.97
N PRO A 3 -27.26 -23.42 6.72
CA PRO A 3 -26.71 -22.08 6.83
C PRO A 3 -26.31 -21.80 8.29
N ALA A 4 -25.21 -21.08 8.48
CA ALA A 4 -24.78 -20.65 9.81
C ALA A 4 -25.89 -19.81 10.47
N LYS A 5 -26.10 -19.99 11.78
CA LYS A 5 -27.14 -19.25 12.53
C LYS A 5 -26.83 -17.75 12.66
N VAL A 6 -25.54 -17.42 12.68
CA VAL A 6 -25.00 -16.06 12.72
C VAL A 6 -23.72 -16.07 11.90
N THR A 7 -23.57 -15.11 11.00
CA THR A 7 -22.36 -14.89 10.21
C THR A 7 -21.82 -13.50 10.55
N VAL A 8 -20.54 -13.43 10.90
CA VAL A 8 -19.85 -12.18 11.21
C VAL A 8 -18.83 -11.92 10.12
N PHE A 9 -18.87 -10.73 9.52
CA PHE A 9 -17.93 -10.27 8.51
C PHE A 9 -17.06 -9.17 9.10
N PHE A 10 -15.74 -9.26 8.90
CA PHE A 10 -14.79 -8.17 9.15
C PHE A 10 -14.35 -7.64 7.79
N ILE A 11 -14.54 -6.35 7.55
CA ILE A 11 -14.41 -5.76 6.23
C ILE A 11 -13.83 -4.35 6.30
N ASP A 12 -13.03 -4.01 5.31
CA ASP A 12 -12.51 -2.66 5.08
C ASP A 12 -12.51 -2.42 3.57
N ASP A 13 -13.55 -1.73 3.08
CA ASP A 13 -13.72 -1.46 1.64
C ASP A 13 -12.55 -0.62 1.06
N LEU A 14 -11.79 0.09 1.91
CA LEU A 14 -10.62 0.88 1.51
C LEU A 14 -9.35 0.04 1.38
N GLN A 15 -9.38 -1.24 1.79
CA GLN A 15 -8.31 -2.20 1.54
C GLN A 15 -8.57 -3.08 0.32
N VAL A 16 -9.65 -2.81 -0.42
CA VAL A 16 -9.89 -3.44 -1.71
C VAL A 16 -8.88 -2.91 -2.71
N VAL A 17 -7.86 -3.74 -2.96
CA VAL A 17 -6.78 -3.48 -3.94
C VAL A 17 -6.88 -4.43 -5.11
N ARG A 18 -7.72 -5.49 -4.99
CA ARG A 18 -8.02 -6.38 -6.10
C ARG A 18 -9.40 -6.08 -6.67
N PRO A 19 -9.54 -5.99 -7.98
CA PRO A 19 -10.84 -5.72 -8.61
C PRO A 19 -11.84 -6.87 -8.53
N ASN A 20 -11.32 -8.10 -8.41
CA ASN A 20 -12.12 -9.30 -8.25
C ASN A 20 -12.21 -9.71 -6.76
N GLU A 21 -11.80 -8.85 -5.82
CA GLU A 21 -12.11 -9.08 -4.41
C GLU A 21 -13.64 -9.04 -4.24
N VAL A 22 -14.18 -10.20 -3.90
CA VAL A 22 -15.60 -10.38 -3.58
C VAL A 22 -15.73 -10.22 -2.07
N GLY A 23 -16.70 -9.42 -1.65
CA GLY A 23 -16.92 -9.12 -0.23
C GLY A 23 -16.61 -7.67 0.07
N ASN A 24 -17.36 -6.77 -0.57
CA ASN A 24 -17.51 -5.39 -0.13
C ASN A 24 -18.78 -5.25 0.71
N SER A 25 -18.91 -4.18 1.48
CA SER A 25 -20.05 -3.97 2.38
C SER A 25 -21.39 -3.95 1.62
N GLU A 26 -21.39 -3.41 0.40
CA GLU A 26 -22.58 -3.34 -0.46
C GLU A 26 -23.09 -4.72 -0.90
N LEU A 27 -22.18 -5.64 -1.24
CA LEU A 27 -22.52 -7.02 -1.58
C LEU A 27 -23.15 -7.73 -0.38
N ILE A 28 -22.56 -7.56 0.81
CA ILE A 28 -23.09 -8.16 2.05
C ILE A 28 -24.50 -7.63 2.31
N ARG A 29 -24.70 -6.31 2.18
CA ARG A 29 -26.00 -5.67 2.35
C ARG A 29 -27.05 -6.22 1.39
N ARG A 30 -26.71 -6.32 0.10
CA ARG A 30 -27.61 -6.87 -0.92
C ARG A 30 -27.97 -8.33 -0.63
N VAL A 31 -26.98 -9.18 -0.33
CA VAL A 31 -27.23 -10.61 -0.08
C VAL A 31 -28.05 -10.82 1.20
N ALA A 32 -27.80 -10.02 2.25
CA ALA A 32 -28.61 -10.06 3.47
C ALA A 32 -30.08 -9.72 3.17
N GLN A 33 -30.33 -8.70 2.34
CA GLN A 33 -31.67 -8.33 1.89
C GLN A 33 -32.33 -9.45 1.07
N ASP A 34 -31.61 -10.01 0.08
CA ASP A 34 -32.12 -11.09 -0.79
C ASP A 34 -32.52 -12.35 0.00
N LEU A 35 -31.80 -12.64 1.10
CA LEU A 35 -32.05 -13.78 1.98
C LEU A 35 -33.05 -13.48 3.11
N GLY A 36 -33.50 -12.23 3.25
CA GLY A 36 -34.35 -11.80 4.37
C GLY A 36 -33.66 -11.92 5.74
N ALA A 37 -32.33 -11.83 5.78
CA ALA A 37 -31.54 -11.91 7.00
C ALA A 37 -31.52 -10.56 7.73
N THR A 38 -31.54 -10.60 9.06
CA THR A 38 -31.31 -9.40 9.88
C THR A 38 -29.84 -8.98 9.76
N LEU A 39 -29.61 -7.78 9.23
CA LEU A 39 -28.27 -7.19 9.13
C LEU A 39 -28.04 -6.21 10.29
N HIS A 40 -26.92 -6.37 10.98
CA HIS A 40 -26.41 -5.40 11.95
C HIS A 40 -25.06 -4.90 11.45
N GLU A 41 -24.97 -3.61 11.18
CA GLU A 41 -23.72 -2.95 10.74
C GLU A 41 -23.15 -2.16 11.91
N PHE A 42 -21.85 -2.29 12.13
CA PHE A 42 -21.10 -1.58 13.16
C PHE A 42 -19.79 -1.08 12.54
N ASP A 43 -19.53 0.21 12.66
CA ASP A 43 -18.26 0.80 12.26
C ASP A 43 -17.31 0.80 13.46
N LEU A 44 -16.14 0.17 13.28
CA LEU A 44 -15.06 0.23 14.26
C LEU A 44 -14.26 1.51 14.02
N GLU A 45 -14.74 2.62 14.59
CA GLU A 45 -14.13 3.94 14.41
C GLU A 45 -12.76 4.05 15.09
N ALA A 46 -12.58 3.41 16.25
CA ALA A 46 -11.34 3.46 17.01
C ALA A 46 -10.32 2.41 16.52
N GLN A 47 -9.30 2.86 15.78
CA GLN A 47 -8.12 2.03 15.51
C GLN A 47 -7.13 2.15 16.66
N PHE A 48 -7.03 1.14 17.53
CA PHE A 48 -6.01 1.08 18.58
C PHE A 48 -4.60 0.74 18.05
N ARG A 49 -4.22 1.31 16.90
CA ARG A 49 -2.82 1.34 16.46
C ARG A 49 -2.23 2.56 17.16
N VAL A 50 -1.26 2.33 18.04
CA VAL A 50 -0.58 3.25 18.99
C VAL A 50 -0.90 4.75 18.80
N ALA A 51 -1.27 5.43 19.90
CA ALA A 51 -1.63 6.84 19.97
C ALA A 51 -0.75 7.70 19.04
N GLY A 52 -1.40 8.31 18.02
CA GLY A 52 -0.79 9.17 17.01
C GLY A 52 -0.80 8.64 15.58
N SER A 53 -0.99 7.34 15.36
CA SER A 53 -1.17 6.81 13.99
C SER A 53 -2.53 7.19 13.37
N GLU A 54 -3.55 7.50 14.18
CA GLU A 54 -4.89 7.86 13.70
C GLU A 54 -4.90 9.20 12.95
N GLY A 55 -4.28 10.25 13.52
CA GLY A 55 -4.11 11.54 12.85
C GLY A 55 -3.31 11.41 11.55
N TYR A 56 -2.25 10.59 11.55
CA TYR A 56 -1.49 10.29 10.33
C TYR A 56 -2.35 9.56 9.27
N ILE A 57 -3.17 8.59 9.66
CA ILE A 57 -4.05 7.88 8.73
C ILE A 57 -5.12 8.83 8.16
N ASN A 58 -5.69 9.70 9.00
CA ASN A 58 -6.61 10.75 8.56
C ASN A 58 -5.92 11.72 7.59
N TRP A 59 -4.67 12.09 7.86
CA TRP A 59 -3.86 12.90 6.96
C TRP A 59 -3.63 12.20 5.61
N VAL A 60 -3.27 10.92 5.60
CA VAL A 60 -3.14 10.14 4.35
C VAL A 60 -4.45 10.09 3.58
N ASP A 61 -5.58 9.88 4.28
CA ASP A 61 -6.91 9.85 3.67
C ASP A 61 -7.32 11.20 3.06
N SER A 62 -7.00 12.30 3.75
CA SER A 62 -7.19 13.69 3.29
C SER A 62 -6.35 13.97 2.05
N MET A 63 -5.06 13.59 2.08
CA MET A 63 -4.12 13.75 0.97
C MET A 63 -4.56 13.01 -0.29
N LEU A 64 -4.98 11.75 -0.14
CA LEU A 64 -5.44 10.93 -1.27
C LEU A 64 -6.90 11.21 -1.66
N ARG A 65 -7.63 12.01 -0.86
CA ARG A 65 -9.06 12.29 -1.03
C ARG A 65 -9.87 11.00 -1.16
N THR A 66 -9.64 10.05 -0.27
CA THR A 66 -10.29 8.73 -0.26
C THR A 66 -11.62 8.76 0.50
N ARG A 67 -11.69 9.54 1.57
CA ARG A 67 -12.91 9.72 2.37
C ARG A 67 -12.88 11.05 3.13
N PRO A 68 -14.03 11.54 3.63
CA PRO A 68 -14.03 12.56 4.67
C PRO A 68 -13.28 12.05 5.90
N THR A 69 -12.45 12.91 6.48
CA THR A 69 -11.60 12.58 7.62
C THR A 69 -11.97 13.45 8.81
N GLY A 70 -11.65 12.95 10.01
CA GLY A 70 -11.72 13.74 11.23
C GLY A 70 -10.50 14.66 11.34
N ASP A 71 -10.03 14.87 12.56
CA ASP A 71 -8.79 15.58 12.82
C ASP A 71 -7.61 14.86 12.14
N ASP A 72 -6.93 15.58 11.24
CA ASP A 72 -5.74 15.11 10.50
C ASP A 72 -4.44 15.70 11.06
N SER A 73 -4.49 16.36 12.23
CA SER A 73 -3.30 16.73 12.97
C SER A 73 -2.65 15.51 13.61
N TRP A 74 -1.32 15.43 13.50
CA TRP A 74 -0.51 14.42 14.15
C TRP A 74 0.87 15.01 14.47
N ASP A 75 1.49 14.55 15.56
CA ASP A 75 2.84 14.97 15.92
C ASP A 75 3.88 14.04 15.28
N THR A 76 4.94 14.63 14.74
CA THR A 76 6.14 13.92 14.30
C THR A 76 6.81 13.09 15.38
N GLU A 77 6.57 13.39 16.66
CA GLU A 77 6.98 12.56 17.79
C GLU A 77 6.18 11.25 17.88
N ASP A 78 4.91 11.26 17.46
CA ASP A 78 4.05 10.08 17.51
C ASP A 78 4.17 9.18 16.27
N PHE A 79 4.51 9.78 15.11
CA PHE A 79 4.72 9.03 13.86
C PHE A 79 5.85 9.65 13.01
N ASP A 80 6.88 8.87 12.69
CA ASP A 80 8.06 9.38 11.96
C ASP A 80 7.81 9.32 10.44
N PHE A 81 7.21 10.37 9.87
CA PHE A 81 7.02 10.51 8.42
C PHE A 81 8.12 11.36 7.78
N LYS A 82 8.68 10.90 6.65
CA LYS A 82 9.72 11.63 5.90
C LYS A 82 9.59 11.44 4.40
N ILE A 83 10.00 12.46 3.65
CA ILE A 83 10.11 12.41 2.19
C ILE A 83 11.59 12.37 1.82
N ALA A 84 12.02 11.31 1.15
CA ALA A 84 13.37 11.17 0.63
C ALA A 84 13.55 11.98 -0.67
N ASP A 85 14.77 12.47 -0.91
CA ASP A 85 15.18 13.12 -2.15
C ASP A 85 15.48 12.11 -3.27
N SER A 86 15.78 10.85 -2.92
CA SER A 86 16.07 9.78 -3.89
C SER A 86 15.63 8.39 -3.40
N VAL A 87 15.49 7.44 -4.32
CA VAL A 87 15.18 6.04 -3.96
C VAL A 87 16.32 5.38 -3.16
N GLN A 88 17.56 5.76 -3.44
CA GLN A 88 18.75 5.29 -2.73
C GLN A 88 18.76 5.78 -1.28
N GLU A 89 18.38 7.04 -1.06
CA GLU A 89 18.21 7.59 0.28
C GLU A 89 17.07 6.88 1.02
N LEU A 90 15.93 6.67 0.37
CA LEU A 90 14.82 5.92 0.96
C LEU A 90 15.27 4.52 1.40
N GLU A 91 15.98 3.80 0.54
CA GLU A 91 16.55 2.49 0.87
C GLU A 91 17.50 2.58 2.07
N ALA A 92 18.42 3.55 2.08
CA ALA A 92 19.38 3.74 3.16
C ALA A 92 18.68 3.99 4.50
N MET A 93 17.67 4.87 4.54
CA MET A 93 16.87 5.15 5.74
C MET A 93 16.16 3.91 6.28
N ILE A 94 15.61 3.07 5.40
CA ILE A 94 14.93 1.82 5.79
C ILE A 94 15.93 0.78 6.31
N ARG A 95 17.10 0.67 5.68
CA ARG A 95 18.18 -0.21 6.15
C ARG A 95 18.74 0.25 7.49
N GLU A 96 18.80 1.55 7.74
CA GLU A 96 19.19 2.10 9.04
C GLU A 96 18.22 1.66 10.14
N LYS A 97 16.89 1.85 9.93
CA LYS A 97 15.87 1.41 10.89
C LYS A 97 15.91 -0.10 11.11
N HIS A 98 16.14 -0.89 10.06
CA HIS A 98 16.32 -2.34 10.18
C HIS A 98 17.54 -2.70 11.03
N THR A 99 18.68 -2.04 10.78
CA THR A 99 19.92 -2.25 11.54
C THR A 99 19.77 -1.87 13.01
N ALA A 100 18.95 -0.85 13.31
CA ALA A 100 18.58 -0.46 14.67
C ALA A 100 17.58 -1.41 15.35
N GLY A 101 17.19 -2.52 14.70
CA GLY A 101 16.34 -3.57 15.26
C GLY A 101 14.84 -3.43 14.99
N SER A 102 14.43 -2.45 14.17
CA SER A 102 13.03 -2.30 13.76
C SER A 102 12.69 -3.24 12.61
N LYS A 103 11.45 -3.74 12.55
CA LYS A 103 10.93 -4.41 11.35
C LYS A 103 10.69 -3.36 10.27
N ALA A 104 11.58 -3.31 9.27
CA ALA A 104 11.49 -2.32 8.21
C ALA A 104 11.53 -2.97 6.81
N ARG A 105 10.68 -2.50 5.89
CA ARG A 105 10.60 -3.02 4.51
C ARG A 105 10.37 -1.90 3.50
N LEU A 106 10.94 -2.09 2.30
CA LEU A 106 10.58 -1.31 1.13
C LEU A 106 9.34 -1.92 0.46
N THR A 107 8.47 -1.06 -0.02
CA THR A 107 7.27 -1.39 -0.79
C THR A 107 7.10 -0.38 -1.91
N ALA A 108 6.30 -0.72 -2.91
CA ALA A 108 6.06 0.18 -4.03
C ALA A 108 4.68 -0.01 -4.65
N GLY A 109 4.17 1.04 -5.29
CA GLY A 109 3.07 0.91 -6.24
C GLY A 109 3.46 0.03 -7.42
N PHE A 110 2.48 -0.56 -8.11
CA PHE A 110 2.74 -1.60 -9.10
C PHE A 110 3.08 -1.01 -10.48
N CYS A 111 4.17 -0.23 -10.55
CA CYS A 111 4.62 0.49 -11.75
C CYS A 111 5.66 -0.26 -12.61
N TRP A 112 6.02 -1.50 -12.25
CA TRP A 112 7.05 -2.27 -12.95
C TRP A 112 6.60 -3.70 -13.22
N PRO A 113 7.20 -4.37 -14.23
CA PRO A 113 6.99 -5.79 -14.43
C PRO A 113 7.27 -6.59 -13.15
N TRP A 114 6.55 -7.69 -12.95
CA TRP A 114 6.89 -8.66 -11.92
C TRP A 114 7.18 -9.98 -12.63
N SER A 115 8.44 -10.19 -12.99
CA SER A 115 8.90 -11.36 -13.72
C SER A 115 8.93 -12.59 -12.82
N ASN A 116 8.92 -13.78 -13.43
CA ASN A 116 9.26 -14.99 -12.69
C ASN A 116 10.78 -15.04 -12.47
N PRO A 117 11.26 -15.77 -11.46
CA PRO A 117 12.69 -16.02 -11.30
C PRO A 117 13.30 -16.64 -12.56
N ASP A 118 14.61 -16.46 -12.74
CA ASP A 118 15.37 -17.11 -13.81
C ASP A 118 15.44 -18.64 -13.63
N SER A 119 16.13 -19.33 -14.54
CA SER A 119 16.29 -20.80 -14.49
C SER A 119 17.00 -21.31 -13.23
N GLU A 120 17.81 -20.46 -12.60
CA GLU A 120 18.55 -20.77 -11.37
C GLU A 120 17.73 -20.44 -10.11
N GLY A 121 16.65 -19.68 -10.26
CA GLY A 121 15.76 -19.26 -9.19
C GLY A 121 16.07 -17.88 -8.63
N ASN A 122 16.93 -17.09 -9.29
CA ASN A 122 17.22 -15.72 -8.89
C ASN A 122 16.07 -14.80 -9.32
N LEU A 123 15.72 -13.83 -8.46
CA LEU A 123 14.71 -12.84 -8.78
C LEU A 123 15.27 -11.81 -9.78
N ILE A 124 14.43 -11.37 -10.72
CA ILE A 124 14.80 -10.35 -11.69
C ILE A 124 14.64 -8.97 -11.04
N PRO A 125 15.64 -8.07 -11.13
CA PRO A 125 15.57 -6.72 -10.56
C PRO A 125 14.71 -5.81 -11.44
N ASP A 126 13.39 -6.05 -11.43
CA ASP A 126 12.43 -5.35 -12.29
C ASP A 126 12.07 -3.94 -11.80
N VAL A 127 12.12 -3.67 -10.49
CA VAL A 127 11.85 -2.34 -9.94
C VAL A 127 13.07 -1.48 -10.24
N LYS A 128 12.95 -0.61 -11.25
CA LYS A 128 14.06 0.19 -11.78
C LYS A 128 13.73 1.67 -11.78
N ILE A 129 14.58 2.47 -11.16
CA ILE A 129 14.53 3.94 -11.15
C ILE A 129 15.95 4.41 -11.41
N ASP A 130 16.17 5.00 -12.58
CA ASP A 130 17.49 5.37 -13.07
C ASP A 130 18.48 4.17 -12.98
N ASP A 131 19.58 4.33 -12.25
CA ASP A 131 20.58 3.28 -12.03
C ASP A 131 20.25 2.33 -10.86
N TRP A 132 19.21 2.62 -10.08
CA TRP A 132 18.77 1.78 -8.98
C TRP A 132 17.85 0.66 -9.47
N ALA A 133 18.14 -0.58 -9.05
CA ALA A 133 17.37 -1.75 -9.47
C ALA A 133 17.29 -2.81 -8.37
N VAL A 134 16.08 -3.19 -7.97
CA VAL A 134 15.83 -4.19 -6.92
C VAL A 134 14.71 -5.14 -7.35
N PRO A 135 14.78 -6.43 -7.01
CA PRO A 135 13.69 -7.35 -7.33
C PRO A 135 12.45 -7.08 -6.48
N TRP A 136 11.28 -7.36 -7.04
CA TRP A 136 10.09 -7.57 -6.24
C TRP A 136 10.26 -8.78 -5.32
N ASN A 137 9.43 -8.85 -4.28
CA ASN A 137 9.29 -10.06 -3.50
C ASN A 137 8.86 -11.26 -4.36
N ALA A 138 9.23 -12.46 -3.95
CA ALA A 138 8.92 -13.67 -4.71
C ALA A 138 7.40 -13.89 -4.89
N LYS A 139 7.01 -14.41 -6.07
CA LYS A 139 5.66 -14.93 -6.32
C LYS A 139 5.41 -16.24 -5.56
N SER A 140 4.15 -16.60 -5.35
CA SER A 140 3.82 -17.92 -4.82
C SER A 140 4.12 -19.03 -5.84
N GLY A 141 4.57 -20.19 -5.36
CA GLY A 141 4.74 -21.40 -6.18
C GLY A 141 5.94 -21.41 -7.14
N VAL A 142 6.87 -20.46 -7.05
CA VAL A 142 8.08 -20.43 -7.89
C VAL A 142 9.26 -21.14 -7.21
N LYS A 143 10.18 -21.65 -8.02
CA LYS A 143 11.50 -22.14 -7.56
C LYS A 143 12.38 -20.93 -7.24
N LEU A 144 13.04 -20.96 -6.09
CA LEU A 144 13.89 -19.88 -5.59
C LEU A 144 15.31 -20.38 -5.32
N ALA A 145 16.29 -19.54 -5.60
CA ALA A 145 17.67 -19.75 -5.22
C ALA A 145 17.83 -19.67 -3.68
N PRO A 146 18.87 -20.31 -3.11
CA PRO A 146 19.16 -20.21 -1.67
C PRO A 146 19.28 -18.76 -1.19
N GLY A 147 18.73 -18.47 0.00
CA GLY A 147 18.75 -17.12 0.58
C GLY A 147 17.59 -16.22 0.16
N ILE A 148 16.76 -16.64 -0.82
CA ILE A 148 15.58 -15.86 -1.21
C ILE A 148 14.35 -16.38 -0.45
N PRO A 149 13.69 -15.55 0.37
CA PRO A 149 12.51 -15.96 1.11
C PRO A 149 11.33 -16.22 0.18
N ARG A 150 10.50 -17.17 0.57
CA ARG A 150 9.17 -17.36 -0.05
C ARG A 150 8.30 -16.14 0.25
N THR A 151 7.32 -15.89 -0.61
CA THR A 151 6.34 -14.78 -0.46
C THR A 151 5.77 -14.64 0.96
N SER A 152 5.42 -15.77 1.62
CA SER A 152 4.83 -15.79 2.96
C SER A 152 5.79 -15.45 4.09
N LEU A 153 7.10 -15.48 3.83
CA LEU A 153 8.16 -15.18 4.79
C LEU A 153 8.86 -13.85 4.49
N TRP A 154 8.59 -13.21 3.35
CA TRP A 154 9.26 -11.97 2.94
C TRP A 154 9.19 -10.87 4.02
N ALA A 155 8.03 -10.72 4.68
CA ALA A 155 7.82 -9.70 5.69
C ALA A 155 8.68 -9.90 6.96
N THR A 156 9.12 -11.13 7.25
CA THR A 156 9.79 -11.50 8.52
C THR A 156 11.22 -12.01 8.33
N ASP A 157 11.54 -12.59 7.18
CA ASP A 157 12.87 -13.09 6.85
C ASP A 157 13.84 -11.91 6.64
N PRO A 158 15.05 -11.90 7.25
CA PRO A 158 16.03 -10.84 7.07
C PRO A 158 16.38 -10.55 5.60
N ASN A 159 16.42 -11.57 4.75
CA ASN A 159 16.71 -11.42 3.31
C ASN A 159 15.54 -10.77 2.53
N GLY A 160 14.39 -10.59 3.17
CA GLY A 160 13.28 -9.81 2.63
C GLY A 160 13.61 -8.32 2.45
N LEU A 161 14.66 -7.82 3.12
CA LEU A 161 15.14 -6.45 2.97
C LEU A 161 15.74 -6.17 1.58
N GLU A 162 16.24 -7.20 0.89
CA GLU A 162 16.81 -7.11 -0.46
C GLU A 162 15.73 -7.12 -1.57
N GLN A 163 14.46 -6.96 -1.20
CA GLN A 163 13.31 -7.06 -2.09
C GLN A 163 12.34 -5.91 -1.81
N VAL A 164 11.67 -5.45 -2.86
CA VAL A 164 10.53 -4.54 -2.76
C VAL A 164 9.24 -5.35 -2.61
N GLY A 165 8.47 -5.07 -1.57
CA GLY A 165 7.15 -5.66 -1.38
C GLY A 165 6.13 -5.08 -2.35
N CYS A 166 5.45 -5.95 -3.10
CA CYS A 166 4.28 -5.54 -3.86
C CYS A 166 3.07 -5.40 -2.94
N ILE A 167 2.09 -4.59 -3.35
CA ILE A 167 0.84 -4.34 -2.60
C ILE A 167 0.18 -5.63 -2.10
N TYR A 168 0.13 -6.66 -2.95
CA TYR A 168 -0.50 -7.94 -2.67
C TYR A 168 0.16 -8.77 -1.58
N THR A 169 1.44 -8.50 -1.32
CA THR A 169 2.19 -9.17 -0.26
C THR A 169 2.28 -8.30 0.98
N ALA A 170 2.35 -6.97 0.82
CA ALA A 170 2.31 -6.04 1.95
C ALA A 170 0.94 -5.99 2.65
N GLN A 171 -0.14 -6.30 1.94
CA GLN A 171 -1.50 -6.39 2.50
C GLN A 171 -1.55 -7.50 3.57
N GLY A 172 -1.85 -7.12 4.82
CA GLY A 172 -1.96 -8.04 5.95
C GLY A 172 -0.71 -8.17 6.83
N PHE A 173 0.39 -7.47 6.50
CA PHE A 173 1.54 -7.34 7.41
C PHE A 173 1.68 -5.91 7.92
N GLU A 174 2.17 -5.78 9.14
CA GLU A 174 2.53 -4.49 9.74
C GLU A 174 4.04 -4.45 9.98
N PHE A 175 4.63 -3.29 9.72
CA PHE A 175 6.06 -3.02 9.92
C PHE A 175 6.22 -1.92 10.96
N ASP A 176 7.32 -1.91 11.71
CA ASP A 176 7.66 -0.74 12.51
C ASP A 176 7.85 0.47 11.60
N TYR A 177 8.61 0.30 10.51
CA TYR A 177 8.85 1.32 9.49
C TYR A 177 8.58 0.78 8.09
N VAL A 178 7.97 1.58 7.23
CA VAL A 178 7.79 1.23 5.82
C VAL A 178 8.40 2.30 4.94
N GLY A 179 9.14 1.88 3.92
CA GLY A 179 9.53 2.74 2.82
C GLY A 179 8.60 2.52 1.65
N VAL A 180 8.05 3.59 1.09
CA VAL A 180 7.11 3.54 -0.03
C VAL A 180 7.73 4.25 -1.22
N ILE A 181 7.92 3.50 -2.30
CA ILE A 181 8.24 4.07 -3.60
C ILE A 181 6.92 4.41 -4.29
N PHE A 182 6.62 5.69 -4.35
CA PHE A 182 5.45 6.26 -4.99
C PHE A 182 5.73 6.45 -6.49
N GLY A 183 5.10 5.62 -7.30
CA GLY A 183 5.31 5.54 -8.75
C GLY A 183 4.45 6.53 -9.55
N GLN A 184 4.48 6.39 -10.87
CA GLN A 184 3.81 7.30 -11.81
C GLN A 184 2.37 6.89 -12.17
N ASP A 185 1.87 5.78 -11.64
CA ASP A 185 0.50 5.30 -11.86
C ASP A 185 -0.56 6.12 -11.10
N LEU A 186 -0.15 6.89 -10.10
CA LEU A 186 -0.95 7.93 -9.45
C LEU A 186 -0.13 9.21 -9.36
N ARG A 187 -0.69 10.32 -9.85
CA ARG A 187 -0.01 11.62 -9.87
C ARG A 187 -0.97 12.72 -9.46
N TYR A 188 -0.45 13.73 -8.76
CA TYR A 188 -1.18 14.94 -8.47
C TYR A 188 -0.99 15.96 -9.59
N ASP A 189 -2.09 16.54 -10.06
CA ASP A 189 -2.08 17.63 -11.02
C ASP A 189 -2.40 18.95 -10.31
N PRO A 190 -1.43 19.86 -10.15
CA PRO A 190 -1.63 21.13 -9.48
C PRO A 190 -2.51 22.10 -10.29
N ASP A 191 -2.59 21.97 -11.61
CA ASP A 191 -3.39 22.88 -12.45
C ASP A 191 -4.89 22.61 -12.30
N SER A 192 -5.27 21.34 -12.17
CA SER A 192 -6.66 20.91 -11.97
C SER A 192 -7.03 20.64 -10.51
N ASP A 193 -6.07 20.78 -9.58
CA ASP A 193 -6.22 20.43 -8.17
C ASP A 193 -6.81 19.02 -7.99
N SER A 194 -6.27 18.03 -8.71
CA SER A 194 -6.88 16.71 -8.79
C SER A 194 -5.86 15.56 -8.88
N TRP A 195 -6.34 14.35 -8.61
CA TRP A 195 -5.54 13.13 -8.74
C TRP A 195 -5.78 12.47 -10.10
N ILE A 196 -4.70 12.07 -10.76
CA ILE A 196 -4.70 11.38 -12.04
C ILE A 196 -4.21 9.95 -11.85
N GLY A 197 -5.04 8.97 -12.23
CA GLY A 197 -4.66 7.57 -12.32
C GLY A 197 -4.23 7.22 -13.74
N ASP A 198 -2.96 6.88 -13.94
CA ASP A 198 -2.39 6.59 -15.26
C ASP A 198 -2.23 5.07 -15.49
N LYS A 199 -3.22 4.46 -16.15
CA LYS A 199 -3.21 3.02 -16.49
C LYS A 199 -1.99 2.61 -17.31
N SER A 200 -1.41 3.51 -18.10
CA SER A 200 -0.24 3.20 -18.93
C SER A 200 1.03 3.00 -18.13
N LYS A 201 1.06 3.55 -16.90
CA LYS A 201 2.18 3.44 -15.96
C LYS A 201 2.03 2.30 -14.97
N SER A 202 0.83 1.69 -14.89
CA SER A 202 0.60 0.53 -14.03
C SER A 202 0.89 -0.77 -14.76
N HIS A 203 1.69 -1.61 -14.13
CA HIS A 203 1.94 -3.00 -14.52
C HIS A 203 1.04 -3.99 -13.79
N ASP A 204 0.12 -3.52 -12.95
CA ASP A 204 -0.91 -4.36 -12.37
C ASP A 204 -1.97 -4.68 -13.43
N ARG A 205 -1.68 -5.70 -14.23
CA ARG A 205 -2.57 -6.13 -15.32
C ARG A 205 -3.92 -6.64 -14.79
N MET A 206 -3.99 -7.10 -13.55
CA MET A 206 -5.28 -7.53 -12.97
C MET A 206 -6.07 -6.29 -12.55
N GLY A 207 -5.46 -5.40 -11.76
CA GLY A 207 -5.99 -4.11 -11.33
C GLY A 207 -6.47 -3.21 -12.47
N ALA A 208 -5.64 -3.04 -13.49
CA ALA A 208 -5.90 -2.13 -14.60
C ALA A 208 -6.94 -2.65 -15.60
N ARG A 209 -7.03 -3.97 -15.81
CA ARG A 209 -7.93 -4.57 -16.83
C ARG A 209 -9.38 -4.66 -16.39
N SER A 210 -9.60 -4.75 -15.10
CA SER A 210 -10.92 -4.87 -14.47
C SER A 210 -11.59 -3.52 -14.23
N ALA A 211 -10.82 -2.45 -14.07
CA ALA A 211 -11.34 -1.10 -13.97
C ALA A 211 -11.90 -0.70 -15.33
N LYS A 212 -13.23 -0.67 -15.41
CA LYS A 212 -13.99 -0.38 -16.63
C LYS A 212 -13.96 1.11 -16.96
N THR A 213 -13.76 1.96 -15.95
CA THR A 213 -13.63 3.41 -16.11
C THR A 213 -12.25 3.92 -15.65
N GLU A 214 -11.95 5.19 -15.94
CA GLU A 214 -10.77 5.87 -15.40
C GLU A 214 -10.93 6.16 -13.90
N GLY A 215 -12.14 6.55 -13.46
CA GLY A 215 -12.45 6.78 -12.05
C GLY A 215 -12.28 5.54 -11.18
N GLU A 216 -12.78 4.38 -11.64
CA GLU A 216 -12.58 3.11 -10.92
C GLU A 216 -11.10 2.75 -10.76
N PHE A 217 -10.27 3.07 -11.76
CA PHE A 217 -8.84 2.83 -11.67
C PHE A 217 -8.17 3.80 -10.71
N LEU A 218 -8.52 5.08 -10.79
CA LEU A 218 -8.04 6.09 -9.86
C LEU A 218 -8.32 5.69 -8.41
N ASP A 219 -9.53 5.23 -8.11
CA ASP A 219 -9.90 4.78 -6.76
C ASP A 219 -9.09 3.55 -6.33
N LEU A 220 -8.89 2.56 -7.22
CA LEU A 220 -8.06 1.38 -6.93
C LEU A 220 -6.60 1.74 -6.62
N VAL A 221 -6.01 2.66 -7.39
CA VAL A 221 -4.62 3.07 -7.18
C VAL A 221 -4.50 3.94 -5.93
N LYS A 222 -5.48 4.82 -5.64
CA LYS A 222 -5.55 5.53 -4.35
C LYS A 222 -5.62 4.57 -3.18
N ASN A 223 -6.47 3.55 -3.22
CA ASN A 223 -6.55 2.53 -2.18
C ASN A 223 -5.22 1.76 -2.04
N THR A 224 -4.56 1.47 -3.16
CA THR A 224 -3.23 0.84 -3.16
C THR A 224 -2.23 1.68 -2.38
N TYR A 225 -2.10 2.98 -2.68
CA TYR A 225 -1.15 3.84 -1.97
C TYR A 225 -1.57 4.12 -0.53
N ARG A 226 -2.88 4.27 -0.26
CA ARG A 226 -3.42 4.37 1.09
C ARG A 226 -2.96 3.17 1.93
N VAL A 227 -3.09 1.97 1.39
CA VAL A 227 -2.60 0.76 2.03
C VAL A 227 -1.11 0.87 2.29
N LEU A 228 -0.27 1.12 1.27
CA LEU A 228 1.19 1.16 1.45
C LEU A 228 1.65 2.19 2.50
N LEU A 229 1.11 3.40 2.44
CA LEU A 229 1.45 4.52 3.33
C LEU A 229 1.05 4.27 4.79
N THR A 230 0.11 3.35 5.03
CA THR A 230 -0.44 3.05 6.37
C THR A 230 0.01 1.70 6.93
N ARG A 231 1.03 1.06 6.34
CA ARG A 231 1.61 -0.21 6.86
C ARG A 231 2.65 -0.01 7.97
N GLY A 232 3.17 1.20 8.12
CA GLY A 232 4.08 1.55 9.20
C GLY A 232 3.34 1.76 10.53
N MET A 233 3.89 1.23 11.62
CA MET A 233 3.36 1.43 12.98
C MET A 233 4.05 2.57 13.71
N LYS A 234 5.31 2.88 13.36
CA LYS A 234 6.13 3.93 13.98
C LYS A 234 6.56 5.00 12.97
N GLY A 235 6.62 4.67 11.69
CA GLY A 235 6.98 5.65 10.66
C GLY A 235 6.80 5.16 9.24
N CYS A 236 6.71 6.12 8.33
CA CYS A 236 6.59 5.89 6.89
C CYS A 236 7.48 6.87 6.13
N TYR A 237 8.40 6.34 5.32
CA TYR A 237 9.27 7.14 4.48
C TYR A 237 8.86 6.96 3.02
N VAL A 238 8.86 8.05 2.26
CA VAL A 238 8.33 8.02 0.90
C VAL A 238 9.31 8.67 -0.08
N TYR A 239 9.52 8.01 -1.20
CA TYR A 239 10.14 8.62 -2.38
C TYR A 239 9.07 8.76 -3.47
N PHE A 240 8.97 9.94 -4.07
CA PHE A 240 8.03 10.22 -5.17
C PHE A 240 8.81 10.34 -6.47
N GLN A 241 8.38 9.62 -7.51
CA GLN A 241 8.93 9.80 -8.86
C GLN A 241 8.40 11.04 -9.57
N ASP A 242 7.23 11.51 -9.18
CA ASP A 242 6.58 12.67 -9.77
C ASP A 242 6.77 13.88 -8.84
N GLU A 243 7.41 14.94 -9.35
CA GLU A 243 7.80 16.09 -8.52
C GLU A 243 6.60 16.92 -8.07
N ASP A 244 5.54 17.01 -8.88
CA ASP A 244 4.33 17.74 -8.48
C ASP A 244 3.60 17.01 -7.35
N THR A 245 3.51 15.68 -7.42
CA THR A 245 3.00 14.83 -6.33
C THR A 245 3.84 14.99 -5.07
N ARG A 246 5.17 15.02 -5.21
CA ARG A 246 6.10 15.26 -4.11
C ARG A 246 5.86 16.62 -3.45
N ASN A 247 5.74 17.67 -4.25
CA ASN A 247 5.51 19.04 -3.79
C ASN A 247 4.16 19.18 -3.09
N PHE A 248 3.12 18.50 -3.60
CA PHE A 248 1.83 18.43 -2.93
C PHE A 248 1.96 17.87 -1.51
N PHE A 249 2.64 16.74 -1.32
CA PHE A 249 2.88 16.17 0.01
C PHE A 249 3.74 17.06 0.90
N LYS A 250 4.83 17.62 0.38
CA LYS A 250 5.68 18.56 1.15
C LYS A 250 4.91 19.76 1.66
N SER A 251 4.12 20.41 0.79
CA SER A 251 3.35 21.60 1.15
C SER A 251 2.33 21.35 2.26
N ARG A 252 1.90 20.10 2.44
CA ARG A 252 0.91 19.68 3.42
C ARG A 252 1.53 19.28 4.75
N ILE A 253 2.81 18.93 4.77
CA ILE A 253 3.59 18.73 6.00
C ILE A 253 4.02 20.07 6.57
N GLU A 254 4.44 21.01 5.71
CA GLU A 254 4.85 22.36 6.13
C GLU A 254 3.69 23.20 6.66
N ALA A 255 2.44 22.82 6.34
CA ALA A 255 1.23 23.48 6.80
C ALA A 255 0.68 22.93 8.12
N MET A 256 1.27 21.85 8.65
CA MET A 256 0.95 21.28 9.97
C MET A 256 1.70 22.02 11.07
#